data_AF-A0A1D7XTQ5-F1
#
_entry.id   AF-A0A1D7XTQ5-F1
#
_cell.length_a   1.000
_cell.length_b   1.000
_cell.length_c   1.000
_cell.angle_alpha   90.00
_cell.angle_beta   90.00
_cell.angle_gamma   90.00
#
_symmetry.space_group_name_H-M   'P 1'
#
loop_
_entity.id
_entity.type
_entity.pdbx_description
1 polymer ?
#
loop_
_entity_poly.entity_id
_entity_poly.type
_entity_poly.pdbx_seq_one_letter_code
_entity_poly.pdbx_strand_id
1 'polypeptide(L)'
;MVKNKFPNVRLIENKQNVGFSKANNQAVLQAKGEYVCILNPDVVLTENTLKNLLNFSESKSNVGLVGCRLIDGSGLFLPESKRNFPKISISIQKFIGIGTKYYANQIAELDSKPVDVIPGALMFLRRSLYNELCGFDEDFFMYGEDIDLSYRVQKLGYLNYYLGNTTVIHFKGESTAKSKIQSQRFYNAMRLFYKKHFNTNIFTSALISITATLAPYFSNPKQPKKRIPKKVAFIKPFSNQKWLNIKESIAISADYALSPTSHYDIIFDTECVSFEYVISQIDSSENKFISYKIRPIKTNYFVGSDSSKQRGEVIHFDEFESVIYF
;
A
#
# COMPACT_ATOMS: atom_id res chain seq x y z
N MET A 1 -20.35 -4.52 9.22
CA MET A 1 -20.18 -3.19 8.60
C MET A 1 -20.37 -3.24 7.08
N VAL A 2 -19.51 -3.93 6.32
CA VAL A 2 -19.49 -3.88 4.84
C VAL A 2 -20.85 -4.20 4.22
N LYS A 3 -21.44 -5.36 4.59
CA LYS A 3 -22.76 -5.81 4.13
C LYS A 3 -23.88 -4.77 4.31
N ASN A 4 -23.82 -3.98 5.39
CA ASN A 4 -24.89 -3.04 5.73
C ASN A 4 -24.68 -1.66 5.11
N LYS A 5 -23.42 -1.20 4.99
CA LYS A 5 -23.09 0.15 4.51
C LYS A 5 -22.83 0.23 3.01
N PHE A 6 -22.50 -0.89 2.36
CA PHE A 6 -22.13 -0.92 0.94
C PHE A 6 -22.92 -2.03 0.21
N PRO A 7 -24.23 -1.85 0.00
CA PRO A 7 -25.09 -2.89 -0.60
C PRO A 7 -24.68 -3.26 -2.04
N ASN A 8 -24.00 -2.36 -2.75
CA ASN A 8 -23.47 -2.59 -4.09
C ASN A 8 -22.15 -3.38 -4.09
N VAL A 9 -21.55 -3.63 -2.92
CA VAL A 9 -20.34 -4.43 -2.77
C VAL A 9 -20.71 -5.88 -2.49
N ARG A 10 -20.22 -6.79 -3.34
CA ARG A 10 -20.35 -8.23 -3.10
C ARG A 10 -19.32 -8.68 -2.06
N LEU A 11 -19.79 -9.08 -0.89
CA LEU A 11 -18.94 -9.62 0.17
C LEU A 11 -18.79 -11.14 0.06
N ILE A 12 -17.55 -11.63 0.05
CA ILE A 12 -17.21 -13.03 0.25
C ILE A 12 -16.60 -13.16 1.64
N GLU A 13 -17.35 -13.75 2.57
CA GLU A 13 -16.92 -13.92 3.96
C GLU A 13 -16.33 -15.32 4.17
N ASN A 14 -15.02 -15.41 4.33
CA ASN A 14 -14.34 -16.67 4.62
C ASN A 14 -14.50 -17.05 6.10
N LYS A 15 -14.85 -18.30 6.39
CA LYS A 15 -14.96 -18.82 7.77
C LYS A 15 -13.61 -18.92 8.49
N GLN A 16 -12.51 -18.94 7.74
CA GLN A 16 -11.14 -19.03 8.24
C GLN A 16 -10.24 -18.11 7.43
N ASN A 17 -9.11 -17.69 8.00
CA ASN A 17 -8.12 -16.90 7.26
C ASN A 17 -7.39 -17.81 6.26
N VAL A 18 -7.75 -17.70 4.98
CA VAL A 18 -7.18 -18.50 3.88
C VAL A 18 -5.92 -17.88 3.28
N GLY A 19 -5.49 -16.71 3.75
CA GLY A 19 -4.35 -15.97 3.20
C GLY A 19 -4.72 -15.10 1.99
N PHE A 20 -3.76 -14.30 1.54
CA PHE A 20 -3.94 -13.31 0.48
C PHE A 20 -4.25 -13.96 -0.86
N SER A 21 -3.43 -14.92 -1.29
CA SER A 21 -3.54 -15.55 -2.61
C SER A 21 -4.90 -16.21 -2.82
N LYS A 22 -5.29 -17.09 -1.90
CA LYS A 22 -6.54 -17.83 -1.97
C LYS A 22 -7.76 -16.91 -1.88
N ALA A 23 -7.73 -15.91 -0.99
CA ALA A 23 -8.84 -14.96 -0.87
C ALA A 23 -9.04 -14.14 -2.16
N ASN A 24 -7.95 -13.70 -2.79
CA ASN A 24 -8.03 -12.96 -4.05
C ASN A 24 -8.47 -13.86 -5.22
N ASN A 25 -7.96 -15.10 -5.31
CA ASN A 25 -8.40 -16.07 -6.32
C ASN A 25 -9.93 -16.30 -6.25
N GLN A 26 -10.48 -16.49 -5.04
CA GLN A 26 -11.92 -16.63 -4.81
C GLN A 26 -12.72 -15.42 -5.35
N ALA A 27 -12.21 -14.20 -5.13
CA ALA A 27 -12.86 -12.98 -5.61
C ALA A 27 -12.76 -12.82 -7.13
N VAL A 28 -11.59 -13.10 -7.73
CA VAL A 28 -11.39 -12.99 -9.18
C VAL A 28 -12.26 -13.98 -9.95
N LEU A 29 -12.51 -15.18 -9.42
CA LEU A 29 -13.45 -16.14 -10.00
C LEU A 29 -14.89 -15.58 -10.13
N GLN A 30 -15.26 -14.61 -9.30
CA GLN A 30 -16.56 -13.95 -9.33
C GLN A 30 -16.55 -12.63 -10.11
N ALA A 31 -15.36 -12.13 -10.49
CA ALA A 31 -15.21 -10.88 -11.20
C ALA A 31 -15.71 -11.01 -12.64
N LYS A 32 -16.31 -9.95 -13.17
CA LYS A 32 -16.89 -9.90 -14.53
C LYS A 32 -16.15 -8.98 -15.50
N GLY A 33 -15.29 -8.09 -14.98
CA GLY A 33 -14.55 -7.12 -15.79
C GLY A 33 -13.54 -7.78 -16.72
N GLU A 34 -13.24 -7.12 -17.85
CA GLU A 34 -12.15 -7.52 -18.74
C GLU A 34 -10.78 -7.40 -18.05
N TYR A 35 -10.66 -6.41 -17.16
CA TYR A 35 -9.53 -6.21 -16.27
C TYR A 35 -9.93 -6.50 -14.82
N VAL A 36 -8.95 -6.89 -14.01
CA VAL A 36 -9.07 -7.02 -12.56
C VAL A 36 -8.09 -6.08 -11.88
N CYS A 37 -8.52 -5.50 -10.76
CA CYS A 37 -7.69 -4.69 -9.88
C CYS A 37 -7.64 -5.39 -8.52
N ILE A 38 -6.48 -5.94 -8.18
CA ILE A 38 -6.19 -6.43 -6.83
C ILE A 38 -5.76 -5.21 -6.02
N LEU A 39 -6.47 -4.95 -4.93
CA LEU A 39 -6.32 -3.73 -4.15
C LEU A 39 -6.34 -4.04 -2.65
N ASN A 40 -5.32 -3.57 -1.94
CA ASN A 40 -5.31 -3.65 -0.49
C ASN A 40 -6.37 -2.72 0.14
N PRO A 41 -6.96 -3.09 1.29
CA PRO A 41 -7.99 -2.30 1.95
C PRO A 41 -7.49 -0.98 2.54
N ASP A 42 -6.18 -0.78 2.64
CA ASP A 42 -5.50 0.40 3.17
C ASP A 42 -4.89 1.28 2.06
N VAL A 43 -5.44 1.18 0.84
CA VAL A 43 -5.06 2.01 -0.32
C VAL A 43 -6.19 2.99 -0.66
N VAL A 44 -5.81 4.26 -0.91
CA VAL A 44 -6.73 5.32 -1.36
C VAL A 44 -6.38 5.73 -2.78
N LEU A 45 -7.35 5.62 -3.67
CA LEU A 45 -7.25 5.96 -5.08
C LEU A 45 -7.73 7.38 -5.34
N THR A 46 -7.23 8.01 -6.41
CA THR A 46 -7.90 9.17 -7.01
C THR A 46 -9.05 8.71 -7.91
N GLU A 47 -9.95 9.63 -8.25
CA GLU A 47 -11.08 9.41 -9.16
C GLU A 47 -10.62 8.90 -10.55
N ASN A 48 -9.43 9.33 -11.00
CA ASN A 48 -8.90 8.98 -12.32
C ASN A 48 -7.97 7.74 -12.31
N THR A 49 -7.64 7.19 -11.14
CA THR A 49 -6.62 6.13 -11.03
C THR A 49 -6.92 4.92 -11.92
N LEU A 50 -8.15 4.38 -11.85
CA LEU A 50 -8.53 3.21 -12.66
C LEU A 50 -8.60 3.54 -14.16
N LYS A 51 -8.99 4.77 -14.52
CA LYS A 51 -9.01 5.23 -15.91
C LYS A 51 -7.58 5.32 -16.48
N ASN A 52 -6.63 5.84 -15.71
CA ASN A 52 -5.22 5.92 -16.11
C ASN A 52 -4.61 4.53 -16.31
N LEU A 53 -4.90 3.60 -15.39
CA LEU A 53 -4.45 2.22 -15.47
C LEU A 53 -5.02 1.49 -16.70
N LEU A 54 -6.31 1.68 -16.98
CA LEU A 54 -6.97 1.12 -18.16
C LEU A 54 -6.35 1.69 -19.45
N ASN A 55 -6.31 3.02 -19.58
CA ASN A 55 -5.74 3.69 -20.76
C ASN A 55 -4.30 3.25 -21.01
N PHE A 56 -3.47 3.15 -19.95
CA PHE A 56 -2.10 2.67 -20.08
C PHE A 56 -2.06 1.22 -20.58
N SER A 57 -2.89 0.35 -20.01
CA SER A 57 -2.94 -1.08 -20.36
C SER A 57 -3.44 -1.33 -21.77
N GLU A 58 -4.27 -0.45 -22.32
CA GLU A 58 -4.75 -0.51 -23.71
C GLU A 58 -3.77 0.14 -24.70
N SER A 59 -2.94 1.08 -24.24
CA SER A 59 -1.97 1.79 -25.08
C SER A 59 -0.79 0.96 -25.57
N LYS A 60 -0.58 -0.25 -25.04
CA LYS A 60 0.61 -1.08 -25.30
C LYS A 60 0.21 -2.54 -25.49
N SER A 61 0.94 -3.22 -26.38
CA SER A 61 0.89 -4.68 -26.47
C SER A 61 1.67 -5.32 -25.33
N ASN A 62 1.30 -6.56 -24.96
CA ASN A 62 2.03 -7.40 -23.99
C ASN A 62 2.17 -6.78 -22.59
N VAL A 63 1.22 -5.95 -22.17
CA VAL A 63 1.13 -5.46 -20.79
C VAL A 63 0.70 -6.60 -19.87
N GLY A 64 1.54 -6.87 -18.89
CA GLY A 64 1.28 -7.81 -17.80
C GLY A 64 0.56 -7.12 -16.64
N LEU A 65 1.27 -6.94 -15.53
CA LEU A 65 0.80 -6.18 -14.37
C LEU A 65 1.08 -4.70 -14.53
N VAL A 66 0.18 -3.84 -14.06
CA VAL A 66 0.40 -2.40 -13.92
C VAL A 66 0.20 -2.01 -12.46
N GLY A 67 1.19 -1.32 -11.89
CA GLY A 67 1.12 -0.71 -10.57
C GLY A 67 1.35 0.79 -10.64
N CYS A 68 1.04 1.49 -9.54
CA CYS A 68 1.11 2.95 -9.45
C CYS A 68 2.29 3.42 -8.58
N ARG A 69 2.57 4.73 -8.62
CA ARG A 69 3.34 5.40 -7.58
C ARG A 69 2.58 5.32 -6.25
N LEU A 70 3.21 4.73 -5.24
CA LEU A 70 2.67 4.68 -3.89
C LEU A 70 3.38 5.74 -3.03
N ILE A 71 2.58 6.49 -2.28
CA ILE A 71 3.03 7.34 -1.17
C ILE A 71 2.40 6.81 0.13
N ASP A 72 3.01 7.08 1.29
CA ASP A 72 2.35 6.81 2.56
C ASP A 72 1.44 7.97 3.01
N GLY A 73 0.78 7.81 4.16
CA GLY A 73 -0.13 8.81 4.72
C GLY A 73 0.51 10.17 5.03
N SER A 74 1.84 10.28 4.98
CA SER A 74 2.60 11.52 5.16
C SER A 74 3.10 12.14 3.84
N GLY A 75 2.77 11.54 2.69
CA GLY A 75 3.24 12.00 1.38
C GLY A 75 4.58 11.44 0.94
N LEU A 76 5.26 10.66 1.79
CA LEU A 76 6.56 10.10 1.45
C LEU A 76 6.42 8.98 0.42
N PHE A 77 7.19 9.07 -0.66
CA PHE A 77 7.30 8.02 -1.66
C PHE A 77 7.71 6.67 -1.05
N LEU A 78 7.06 5.61 -1.51
CA LEU A 78 7.30 4.24 -1.10
C LEU A 78 8.07 3.49 -2.20
N PRO A 79 9.38 3.22 -2.02
CA PRO A 79 10.20 2.53 -3.02
C PRO A 79 9.69 1.14 -3.39
N GLU A 80 8.92 0.47 -2.52
CA GLU A 80 8.29 -0.82 -2.83
C GLU A 80 7.28 -0.78 -3.98
N SER A 81 6.84 0.40 -4.42
CA SER A 81 6.01 0.58 -5.62
C SER A 81 6.60 -0.12 -6.85
N LYS A 82 7.93 -0.29 -6.87
CA LYS A 82 8.69 -0.91 -7.95
C LYS A 82 9.88 -1.70 -7.40
N ARG A 83 9.89 -3.00 -7.66
CA ARG A 83 10.94 -3.90 -7.15
C ARG A 83 11.63 -4.64 -8.28
N ASN A 84 12.89 -5.01 -8.04
CA ASN A 84 13.62 -5.97 -8.84
C ASN A 84 13.33 -7.40 -8.31
N PHE A 85 13.48 -8.43 -9.15
CA PHE A 85 13.39 -9.79 -8.64
C PHE A 85 14.43 -10.04 -7.56
N PRO A 86 14.10 -10.77 -6.48
CA PRO A 86 15.08 -11.16 -5.48
C PRO A 86 16.04 -12.16 -6.10
N LYS A 87 17.12 -11.69 -6.74
CA LYS A 87 18.21 -12.56 -7.22
C LYS A 87 18.95 -13.13 -6.01
N ILE A 88 19.51 -14.34 -6.14
CA ILE A 88 20.27 -15.00 -5.05
C ILE A 88 21.40 -14.08 -4.54
N SER A 89 22.06 -13.35 -5.45
CA SER A 89 23.07 -12.35 -5.12
C SER A 89 22.53 -11.18 -4.28
N ILE A 90 21.27 -10.77 -4.50
CA ILE A 90 20.60 -9.71 -3.74
C ILE A 90 20.21 -10.22 -2.34
N SER A 91 19.82 -11.48 -2.20
CA SER A 91 19.56 -12.12 -0.91
C SER A 91 20.83 -12.24 -0.05
N ILE A 92 21.97 -12.57 -0.67
CA ILE A 92 23.28 -12.56 -0.01
C ILE A 92 23.68 -11.13 0.39
N GLN A 93 23.54 -10.14 -0.49
CA GLN A 93 23.83 -8.72 -0.20
C GLN A 93 23.02 -8.18 0.99
N LYS A 94 21.73 -8.55 1.07
CA LYS A 94 20.86 -8.19 2.20
C LYS A 94 21.34 -8.81 3.52
N PHE A 95 21.94 -10.00 3.48
CA PHE A 95 22.49 -10.67 4.66
C PHE A 95 23.79 -10.04 5.16
N ILE A 96 24.66 -9.58 4.25
CA ILE A 96 25.94 -8.91 4.58
C ILE A 96 25.82 -7.39 4.75
N GLY A 97 24.60 -6.84 4.75
CA GLY A 97 24.35 -5.41 4.98
C GLY A 97 24.78 -4.49 3.83
N ILE A 98 25.07 -5.03 2.65
CA ILE A 98 25.45 -4.23 1.47
C ILE A 98 24.18 -3.80 0.72
N GLY A 99 24.13 -2.50 0.37
CA GLY A 99 22.99 -1.80 -0.22
C GLY A 99 22.16 -2.66 -1.17
N THR A 100 20.90 -2.89 -0.80
CA THR A 100 20.06 -3.85 -1.52
C THR A 100 19.50 -3.22 -2.79
N LYS A 101 19.83 -3.78 -3.96
CA LYS A 101 19.14 -3.51 -5.25
C LYS A 101 17.72 -4.12 -5.30
N TYR A 102 17.04 -4.22 -4.15
CA TYR A 102 15.71 -4.82 -4.05
C TYR A 102 14.63 -3.93 -4.65
N TYR A 103 14.71 -2.62 -4.42
CA TYR A 103 13.88 -1.63 -5.08
C TYR A 103 14.48 -1.23 -6.43
N ALA A 104 13.63 -0.95 -7.40
CA ALA A 104 14.04 -0.52 -8.73
C ALA A 104 14.39 0.98 -8.77
N ASN A 105 15.35 1.39 -7.93
CA ASN A 105 15.77 2.79 -7.76
C ASN A 105 16.43 3.38 -9.02
N GLN A 106 16.81 2.54 -9.99
CA GLN A 106 17.30 2.98 -11.30
C GLN A 106 16.21 3.63 -12.17
N ILE A 107 14.94 3.42 -11.85
CA ILE A 107 13.81 4.10 -12.48
C ILE A 107 13.53 5.35 -11.64
N ALA A 108 13.38 6.52 -12.25
CA ALA A 108 13.00 7.72 -11.53
C ALA A 108 11.58 7.60 -10.93
N GLU A 109 11.29 8.35 -9.88
CA GLU A 109 10.03 8.26 -9.15
C GLU A 109 8.80 8.52 -10.02
N LEU A 110 8.85 9.55 -10.87
CA LEU A 110 7.73 9.94 -11.75
C LEU A 110 7.79 9.29 -13.14
N ASP A 111 8.81 8.47 -13.41
CA ASP A 111 8.92 7.73 -14.67
C ASP A 111 7.89 6.60 -14.75
N SER A 112 7.45 6.28 -15.96
CA SER A 112 6.62 5.10 -16.23
C SER A 112 7.38 4.09 -17.08
N LYS A 113 7.82 2.99 -16.48
CA LYS A 113 8.77 2.04 -17.09
C LYS A 113 8.47 0.58 -16.71
N PRO A 114 8.93 -0.38 -17.53
CA PRO A 114 8.91 -1.79 -17.14
C PRO A 114 9.69 -2.02 -15.84
N VAL A 115 9.18 -2.91 -14.99
CA VAL A 115 9.79 -3.34 -13.72
C VAL A 115 9.65 -4.85 -13.55
N ASP A 116 10.47 -5.43 -12.69
CA ASP A 116 10.38 -6.87 -12.43
C ASP A 116 9.10 -7.22 -11.67
N VAL A 117 8.85 -6.50 -10.56
CA VAL A 117 7.80 -6.86 -9.60
C VAL A 117 6.93 -5.66 -9.25
N ILE A 118 5.61 -5.86 -9.33
CA ILE A 118 4.58 -4.95 -8.83
C ILE A 118 4.09 -5.46 -7.47
N PRO A 119 4.00 -4.60 -6.43
CA PRO A 119 3.50 -5.02 -5.12
C PRO A 119 2.02 -5.32 -5.09
N GLY A 120 1.62 -6.26 -4.23
CA GLY A 120 0.22 -6.63 -3.99
C GLY A 120 -0.67 -5.51 -3.42
N ALA A 121 -0.12 -4.32 -3.16
CA ALA A 121 -0.89 -3.15 -2.73
C ALA A 121 -1.91 -2.70 -3.79
N LEU A 122 -1.47 -2.65 -5.05
CA LEU A 122 -2.31 -2.36 -6.21
C LEU A 122 -1.72 -3.05 -7.43
N MET A 123 -2.45 -4.04 -7.96
CA MET A 123 -2.07 -4.76 -9.19
C MET A 123 -3.24 -4.73 -10.17
N PHE A 124 -3.05 -4.09 -11.32
CA PHE A 124 -4.05 -4.03 -12.39
C PHE A 124 -3.59 -4.87 -13.59
N LEU A 125 -4.45 -5.75 -14.10
CA LEU A 125 -4.12 -6.63 -15.22
C LEU A 125 -5.35 -7.15 -15.95
N ARG A 126 -5.15 -7.64 -17.18
CA ARG A 126 -6.19 -8.35 -17.95
C ARG A 126 -6.61 -9.63 -17.21
N ARG A 127 -7.92 -9.83 -17.05
CA ARG A 127 -8.47 -11.02 -16.39
C ARG A 127 -8.13 -12.30 -17.15
N SER A 128 -8.07 -12.25 -18.48
CA SER A 128 -7.66 -13.40 -19.30
C SER A 128 -6.25 -13.87 -18.97
N LEU A 129 -5.29 -12.95 -18.83
CA LEU A 129 -3.92 -13.26 -18.41
C LEU A 129 -3.88 -13.82 -16.98
N TYR A 130 -4.67 -13.24 -16.05
CA TYR A 130 -4.77 -13.79 -14.70
C TYR A 130 -5.26 -15.25 -14.70
N ASN A 131 -6.25 -15.56 -15.54
CA ASN A 131 -6.79 -16.91 -15.67
C ASN A 131 -5.82 -17.88 -16.36
N GLU A 132 -5.11 -17.45 -17.40
CA GLU A 132 -4.06 -18.22 -18.08
C GLU A 132 -2.95 -18.64 -17.10
N LEU A 133 -2.64 -17.75 -16.16
CA LEU A 133 -1.69 -17.98 -15.08
C LEU A 133 -2.24 -18.82 -13.91
N CYS A 134 -3.50 -19.25 -13.97
CA CYS A 134 -4.22 -19.89 -12.85
C CYS A 134 -4.22 -19.04 -11.56
N GLY A 135 -4.19 -17.71 -11.69
CA GLY A 135 -4.21 -16.75 -10.59
C GLY A 135 -2.95 -16.69 -9.74
N PHE A 136 -3.10 -16.29 -8.47
CA PHE A 136 -2.04 -16.38 -7.48
C PHE A 136 -1.78 -17.85 -7.11
N ASP A 137 -0.52 -18.21 -6.90
CA ASP A 137 -0.15 -19.52 -6.38
C ASP A 137 -0.54 -19.62 -4.89
N GLU A 138 -1.50 -20.50 -4.58
CA GLU A 138 -2.07 -20.64 -3.23
C GLU A 138 -1.09 -21.24 -2.21
N ASP A 139 0.07 -21.75 -2.64
CA ASP A 139 1.14 -22.13 -1.70
C ASP A 139 1.72 -20.90 -0.98
N PHE A 140 1.58 -19.71 -1.56
CA PHE A 140 1.92 -18.45 -0.92
C PHE A 140 0.74 -17.94 -0.08
N PHE A 141 0.83 -18.07 1.24
CA PHE A 141 -0.17 -17.47 2.13
C PHE A 141 -0.12 -15.93 2.13
N MET A 142 1.08 -15.32 2.12
CA MET A 142 1.33 -13.86 2.10
C MET A 142 2.82 -13.55 1.86
N TYR A 143 3.14 -12.36 1.32
CA TYR A 143 4.48 -11.76 1.08
C TYR A 143 5.33 -12.27 -0.09
N GLY A 144 4.89 -13.27 -0.85
CA GLY A 144 5.64 -13.80 -2.01
C GLY A 144 4.80 -14.00 -3.26
N GLU A 145 3.49 -13.98 -3.12
CA GLU A 145 2.50 -14.11 -4.17
C GLU A 145 2.61 -13.04 -5.25
N ASP A 146 2.97 -11.82 -4.87
CA ASP A 146 3.11 -10.70 -5.80
C ASP A 146 4.41 -10.81 -6.64
N ILE A 147 5.49 -11.27 -6.03
CA ILE A 147 6.76 -11.60 -6.69
C ILE A 147 6.57 -12.81 -7.63
N ASP A 148 5.90 -13.86 -7.15
CA ASP A 148 5.60 -15.07 -7.92
C ASP A 148 4.75 -14.75 -9.16
N LEU A 149 3.61 -14.05 -8.98
CA LEU A 149 2.74 -13.67 -10.09
C LEU A 149 3.49 -12.77 -11.07
N SER A 150 4.22 -11.77 -10.60
CA SER A 150 5.04 -10.89 -11.45
C SER A 150 6.06 -11.66 -12.28
N TYR A 151 6.69 -12.68 -11.69
CA TYR A 151 7.66 -13.53 -12.38
C TYR A 151 6.99 -14.40 -13.45
N ARG A 152 5.87 -15.05 -13.11
CA ARG A 152 5.15 -15.91 -14.07
C ARG A 152 4.56 -15.12 -15.24
N VAL A 153 4.07 -13.90 -15.00
CA VAL A 153 3.64 -12.97 -16.06
C VAL A 153 4.78 -12.74 -17.07
N GLN A 154 5.98 -12.44 -16.59
CA GLN A 154 7.14 -12.24 -17.48
C GLN A 154 7.59 -13.52 -18.19
N LYS A 155 7.43 -14.68 -17.57
CA LYS A 155 7.72 -15.98 -18.21
C LYS A 155 6.81 -16.27 -19.40
N LEU A 156 5.61 -15.71 -19.43
CA LEU A 156 4.71 -15.75 -20.59
C LEU A 156 5.02 -14.68 -21.65
N GLY A 157 6.09 -13.89 -21.47
CA GLY A 157 6.52 -12.86 -22.44
C GLY A 157 5.87 -11.49 -22.27
N TYR A 158 5.10 -11.28 -21.20
CA TYR A 158 4.52 -9.98 -20.87
C TYR A 158 5.48 -9.10 -20.06
N LEU A 159 5.23 -7.79 -20.03
CA LEU A 159 6.00 -6.83 -19.24
C LEU A 159 5.16 -6.23 -18.12
N ASN A 160 5.69 -6.21 -16.89
CA ASN A 160 5.06 -5.51 -15.78
C ASN A 160 5.50 -4.04 -15.80
N TYR A 161 4.59 -3.11 -15.51
CA TYR A 161 4.83 -1.67 -15.61
C TYR A 161 4.54 -0.95 -14.30
N TYR A 162 5.49 -0.10 -13.92
CA TYR A 162 5.31 0.93 -12.93
C TYR A 162 4.82 2.21 -13.62
N LEU A 163 3.72 2.79 -13.15
CA LEU A 163 3.11 3.99 -13.67
C LEU A 163 3.35 5.16 -12.70
N GLY A 164 4.50 5.83 -12.85
CA GLY A 164 4.96 6.89 -11.93
C GLY A 164 4.13 8.18 -11.95
N ASN A 165 3.33 8.39 -13.01
CA ASN A 165 2.46 9.56 -13.15
C ASN A 165 1.06 9.38 -12.55
N THR A 166 0.78 8.22 -11.95
CA THR A 166 -0.48 7.95 -11.23
C THR A 166 -0.13 7.64 -9.79
N THR A 167 -0.54 8.51 -8.87
CA THR A 167 -0.22 8.44 -7.44
C THR A 167 -1.42 7.91 -6.64
N VAL A 168 -1.15 7.00 -5.71
CA VAL A 168 -2.13 6.53 -4.72
C VAL A 168 -1.49 6.51 -3.33
N ILE A 169 -2.31 6.63 -2.28
CA ILE A 169 -1.83 6.49 -0.89
C ILE A 169 -1.93 5.01 -0.50
N HIS A 170 -0.89 4.48 0.13
CA HIS A 170 -0.89 3.16 0.75
C HIS A 170 -0.42 3.28 2.21
N PHE A 171 -1.33 3.03 3.16
CA PHE A 171 -1.08 3.30 4.57
C PHE A 171 -0.19 2.25 5.28
N LYS A 172 0.28 1.18 4.63
CA LYS A 172 1.32 0.16 4.97
C LYS A 172 1.41 -0.39 6.42
N GLY A 173 1.39 0.44 7.46
CA GLY A 173 1.40 0.09 8.87
C GLY A 173 0.05 -0.39 9.43
N GLU A 174 -1.04 -0.27 8.66
CA GLU A 174 -2.39 -0.68 9.08
C GLU A 174 -2.58 -2.19 9.13
N SER A 175 -2.17 -2.86 8.05
CA SER A 175 -2.58 -4.24 7.79
C SER A 175 -1.72 -5.26 8.54
N THR A 176 -0.50 -4.90 8.99
CA THR A 176 0.33 -5.81 9.81
C THR A 176 1.45 -5.10 10.58
N ALA A 177 1.45 -5.18 11.92
CA ALA A 177 2.51 -4.60 12.77
C ALA A 177 3.79 -5.45 12.73
N LYS A 178 4.92 -4.95 12.23
CA LYS A 178 6.17 -5.73 12.03
C LYS A 178 6.50 -6.62 13.22
N SER A 179 6.36 -7.94 13.03
CA SER A 179 6.61 -8.96 14.06
C SER A 179 7.55 -10.04 13.55
N LYS A 180 8.17 -10.77 14.48
CA LYS A 180 9.01 -11.94 14.16
C LYS A 180 8.27 -12.94 13.27
N ILE A 181 6.97 -13.14 13.49
CA ILE A 181 6.12 -14.04 12.71
C ILE A 181 6.00 -13.56 11.25
N GLN A 182 5.87 -12.25 11.02
CA GLN A 182 5.82 -11.71 9.66
C GLN A 182 7.15 -11.84 8.94
N SER A 183 8.25 -11.56 9.64
CA SER A 183 9.59 -11.81 9.10
C SER A 183 9.74 -13.28 8.69
N GLN A 184 9.36 -14.22 9.57
CA GLN A 184 9.37 -15.65 9.25
C GLN A 184 8.52 -15.99 8.02
N ARG A 185 7.29 -15.46 7.92
CA ARG A 185 6.43 -15.65 6.73
C ARG A 185 7.09 -15.13 5.45
N PHE A 186 7.65 -13.92 5.48
CA PHE A 186 8.36 -13.35 4.34
C PHE A 186 9.53 -14.24 3.89
N TYR A 187 10.39 -14.68 4.82
CA TYR A 187 11.53 -15.52 4.48
C TYR A 187 11.13 -16.92 3.99
N ASN A 188 10.07 -17.51 4.56
CA ASN A 188 9.51 -18.77 4.06
C ASN A 188 8.94 -18.63 2.64
N ALA A 189 8.26 -17.52 2.35
CA ALA A 189 7.79 -17.20 1.01
C ALA A 189 8.95 -17.07 0.02
N MET A 190 10.05 -16.40 0.42
CA MET A 190 11.23 -16.29 -0.45
C MET A 190 11.87 -17.66 -0.71
N ARG A 191 11.98 -18.52 0.30
CA ARG A 191 12.45 -19.90 0.12
C ARG A 191 11.58 -20.68 -0.87
N LEU A 192 10.25 -20.57 -0.76
CA LEU A 192 9.31 -21.21 -1.67
C LEU A 192 9.48 -20.68 -3.10
N PHE A 193 9.57 -19.37 -3.28
CA PHE A 193 9.82 -18.73 -4.57
C PHE A 193 11.11 -19.25 -5.23
N TYR A 194 12.21 -19.32 -4.47
CA TYR A 194 13.47 -19.88 -4.99
C TYR A 194 13.34 -21.34 -5.41
N LYS A 195 12.68 -22.16 -4.58
CA LYS A 195 12.46 -23.59 -4.86
C LYS A 195 11.64 -23.79 -6.14
N LYS A 196 10.64 -22.95 -6.40
CA LYS A 196 9.75 -23.07 -7.57
C LYS A 196 10.39 -22.59 -8.86
N HIS A 197 11.19 -21.52 -8.81
CA HIS A 197 11.62 -20.80 -10.02
C HIS A 197 13.10 -20.93 -10.36
N PHE A 198 13.92 -21.47 -9.46
CA PHE A 198 15.36 -21.58 -9.67
C PHE A 198 15.86 -22.99 -9.36
N ASN A 199 16.72 -23.52 -10.24
CA ASN A 199 17.40 -24.78 -10.01
C ASN A 199 18.60 -24.56 -9.07
N THR A 200 18.33 -24.56 -7.75
CA THR A 200 19.36 -24.37 -6.72
C THR A 200 20.02 -25.71 -6.38
N ASN A 201 21.35 -25.77 -6.42
CA ASN A 201 22.09 -26.92 -5.89
C ASN A 201 21.91 -27.05 -4.35
N ILE A 202 22.33 -28.19 -3.78
CA ILE A 202 22.10 -28.49 -2.36
C ILE A 202 22.72 -27.43 -1.43
N PHE A 203 23.87 -26.86 -1.79
CA PHE A 203 24.55 -25.82 -1.01
C PHE A 203 23.79 -24.49 -1.02
N THR A 204 23.33 -24.04 -2.18
CA THR A 204 22.53 -22.80 -2.31
C THR A 204 21.17 -22.94 -1.63
N SER A 205 20.54 -24.11 -1.75
CA SER A 205 19.29 -24.43 -1.05
C SER A 205 19.47 -24.45 0.48
N ALA A 206 20.58 -25.02 0.97
CA ALA A 206 20.93 -25.00 2.38
C ALA A 206 21.18 -23.57 2.88
N LEU A 207 21.94 -22.77 2.14
CA LEU A 207 22.20 -21.36 2.48
C LEU A 207 20.92 -20.52 2.53
N ILE A 208 20.03 -20.66 1.54
CA ILE A 208 18.71 -19.99 1.54
C ILE A 208 17.89 -20.43 2.75
N SER A 209 17.91 -21.72 3.09
CA SER A 209 17.17 -22.25 4.24
C SER A 209 17.71 -21.73 5.57
N ILE A 210 19.04 -21.69 5.74
CA ILE A 210 19.70 -21.15 6.94
C ILE A 210 19.39 -19.65 7.07
N THR A 211 19.59 -18.88 6.01
CA THR A 211 19.33 -17.43 6.02
C THR A 211 17.87 -17.11 6.30
N ALA A 212 16.92 -17.83 5.70
CA ALA A 212 15.50 -17.67 5.96
C ALA A 212 15.12 -17.96 7.42
N THR A 213 15.80 -18.93 8.05
CA THR A 213 15.57 -19.32 9.44
C THR A 213 16.16 -18.31 10.43
N LEU A 214 17.37 -17.79 10.13
CA LEU A 214 18.12 -16.91 11.04
C LEU A 214 17.75 -15.43 10.90
N ALA A 215 17.45 -14.93 9.70
CA ALA A 215 17.22 -13.51 9.47
C ALA A 215 16.08 -12.85 10.30
N PRO A 216 14.97 -13.56 10.66
CA PRO A 216 13.99 -13.02 11.60
C PRO A 216 14.55 -12.65 12.98
N TYR A 217 15.64 -13.29 13.43
CA TYR A 217 16.25 -13.05 14.75
C TYR A 217 17.14 -11.81 14.77
N PHE A 218 17.63 -11.37 13.62
CA PHE A 218 18.42 -10.14 13.46
C PHE A 218 17.57 -8.94 13.04
N SER A 219 16.28 -9.16 12.79
CA SER A 219 15.34 -8.09 12.44
C SER A 219 14.87 -7.39 13.72
N ASN A 220 15.46 -6.24 14.04
CA ASN A 220 14.98 -5.41 15.15
C ASN A 220 13.64 -4.74 14.78
N PRO A 221 12.52 -5.08 15.45
CA PRO A 221 11.28 -4.34 15.26
C PRO A 221 11.50 -2.92 15.77
N LYS A 222 11.29 -1.92 14.90
CA LYS A 222 11.31 -0.52 15.34
C LYS A 222 10.13 -0.30 16.27
N GLN A 223 10.39 0.22 17.46
CA GLN A 223 9.33 0.57 18.39
C GLN A 223 8.43 1.66 17.81
N PRO A 224 7.11 1.60 18.04
CA PRO A 224 6.22 2.69 17.67
C PRO A 224 6.66 3.97 18.39
N LYS A 225 6.79 5.07 17.66
CA LYS A 225 7.08 6.37 18.28
C LYS A 225 5.92 6.78 19.19
N LYS A 226 6.23 7.40 20.34
CA LYS A 226 5.23 8.04 21.21
C LYS A 226 4.46 9.10 20.44
N ARG A 227 3.15 9.18 20.70
CA ARG A 227 2.24 10.14 20.07
C ARG A 227 2.59 11.55 20.55
N ILE A 228 2.71 12.48 19.60
CA ILE A 228 2.92 13.90 19.88
C ILE A 228 1.55 14.58 19.82
N PRO A 229 1.16 15.40 20.81
CA PRO A 229 -0.07 16.19 20.74
C PRO A 229 -0.08 17.11 19.52
N LYS A 230 -1.21 17.22 18.82
CA LYS A 230 -1.34 18.03 17.59
C LYS A 230 -2.58 18.91 17.65
N LYS A 231 -2.48 20.08 17.04
CA LYS A 231 -3.62 20.95 16.73
C LYS A 231 -4.37 20.41 15.53
N VAL A 232 -5.63 20.77 15.38
CA VAL A 232 -6.45 20.31 14.24
C VAL A 232 -6.64 21.45 13.25
N ALA A 233 -6.44 21.18 11.96
CA ALA A 233 -6.69 22.17 10.91
C ALA A 233 -7.62 21.60 9.84
N PHE A 234 -8.76 22.24 9.62
CA PHE A 234 -9.71 21.87 8.57
C PHE A 234 -9.42 22.66 7.30
N ILE A 235 -9.19 21.96 6.20
CA ILE A 235 -9.03 22.57 4.88
C ILE A 235 -10.40 22.98 4.34
N LYS A 236 -10.56 24.25 3.95
CA LYS A 236 -11.76 24.74 3.29
C LYS A 236 -11.82 24.24 1.82
N PRO A 237 -13.02 23.94 1.29
CA PRO A 237 -14.31 23.87 1.97
C PRO A 237 -14.47 22.58 2.81
N PHE A 238 -15.27 22.66 3.87
CA PHE A 238 -15.70 21.52 4.68
C PHE A 238 -17.18 21.66 5.05
N SER A 239 -17.89 20.53 5.17
CA SER A 239 -19.35 20.48 5.18
C SER A 239 -20.00 20.88 6.50
N ASN A 240 -19.29 20.80 7.62
CA ASN A 240 -19.86 21.02 8.95
C ASN A 240 -19.05 22.02 9.78
N GLN A 241 -19.62 23.21 9.96
CA GLN A 241 -19.03 24.29 10.75
C GLN A 241 -18.89 23.98 12.24
N LYS A 242 -19.69 23.04 12.79
CA LYS A 242 -19.59 22.64 14.20
C LYS A 242 -18.24 22.02 14.55
N TRP A 243 -17.48 21.55 13.56
CA TRP A 243 -16.14 21.00 13.80
C TRP A 243 -15.13 22.02 14.30
N LEU A 244 -15.39 23.31 14.09
CA LEU A 244 -14.58 24.39 14.68
C LEU A 244 -14.76 24.52 16.20
N ASN A 245 -15.73 23.83 16.79
CA ASN A 245 -15.88 23.76 18.24
C ASN A 245 -14.88 22.79 18.89
N ILE A 246 -14.13 22.00 18.11
CA ILE A 246 -13.02 21.19 18.62
C ILE A 246 -11.95 22.14 19.19
N LYS A 247 -11.53 21.90 20.42
CA LYS A 247 -10.49 22.71 21.09
C LYS A 247 -9.23 22.76 20.23
N GLU A 248 -8.71 23.97 20.02
CA GLU A 248 -7.52 24.24 19.18
C GLU A 248 -7.66 23.85 17.70
N SER A 249 -8.89 23.77 17.19
CA SER A 249 -9.13 23.63 15.76
C SER A 249 -9.15 24.96 15.01
N ILE A 250 -8.62 24.98 13.80
CA ILE A 250 -8.64 26.14 12.91
C ILE A 250 -9.15 25.77 11.53
N ALA A 251 -9.81 26.71 10.85
CA ALA A 251 -10.12 26.59 9.42
C ALA A 251 -9.04 27.28 8.60
N ILE A 252 -8.41 26.56 7.68
CA ILE A 252 -7.35 27.07 6.82
C ILE A 252 -7.72 26.94 5.35
N SER A 253 -7.22 27.85 4.52
CA SER A 253 -7.22 27.68 3.07
C SER A 253 -6.06 26.77 2.65
N ALA A 254 -6.11 26.24 1.43
CA ALA A 254 -5.09 25.34 0.88
C ALA A 254 -3.69 25.95 0.87
N ASP A 255 -3.63 27.24 0.57
CA ASP A 255 -2.46 28.09 0.44
C ASP A 255 -1.99 28.69 1.79
N TYR A 256 -2.66 28.34 2.89
CA TYR A 256 -2.32 28.86 4.20
C TYR A 256 -0.98 28.30 4.70
N ALA A 257 -0.01 29.19 4.91
CA ALA A 257 1.28 28.85 5.50
C ALA A 257 1.11 28.50 6.99
N LEU A 258 1.09 27.20 7.32
CA LEU A 258 1.08 26.74 8.70
C LEU A 258 2.38 27.09 9.42
N SER A 259 2.28 27.42 10.71
CA SER A 259 3.46 27.68 11.55
C SER A 259 4.41 26.48 11.53
N PRO A 260 5.70 26.67 11.19
CA PRO A 260 6.65 25.57 10.97
C PRO A 260 7.07 24.85 12.27
N THR A 261 6.62 25.31 13.44
CA THR A 261 7.02 24.78 14.75
C THR A 261 5.90 24.02 15.48
N SER A 262 4.66 24.09 15.00
CA SER A 262 3.51 23.41 15.61
C SER A 262 3.18 22.12 14.86
N HIS A 263 2.75 21.08 15.58
CA HIS A 263 2.27 19.85 14.97
C HIS A 263 0.78 19.97 14.65
N TYR A 264 0.38 19.61 13.43
CA TYR A 264 -1.00 19.68 12.98
C TYR A 264 -1.50 18.35 12.40
N ASP A 265 -2.73 17.98 12.74
CA ASP A 265 -3.55 17.08 11.95
C ASP A 265 -4.38 17.92 10.96
N ILE A 266 -4.02 17.84 9.68
CA ILE A 266 -4.79 18.45 8.60
C ILE A 266 -5.89 17.49 8.18
N ILE A 267 -7.12 17.99 8.22
CA ILE A 267 -8.32 17.24 7.89
C ILE A 267 -8.87 17.69 6.54
N PHE A 268 -9.02 16.72 5.64
CA PHE A 268 -9.74 16.89 4.37
C PHE A 268 -11.14 16.31 4.46
N ASP A 269 -12.14 17.08 4.04
CA ASP A 269 -13.52 16.62 3.95
C ASP A 269 -13.86 16.16 2.52
N THR A 270 -13.94 14.84 2.30
CA THR A 270 -14.21 14.30 0.95
C THR A 270 -15.64 14.51 0.47
N GLU A 271 -16.52 15.07 1.31
CA GLU A 271 -17.81 15.60 0.87
C GLU A 271 -17.67 16.92 0.11
N CYS A 272 -16.54 17.62 0.31
CA CYS A 272 -16.29 18.94 -0.25
C CYS A 272 -15.10 18.98 -1.23
N VAL A 273 -14.15 18.05 -1.10
CA VAL A 273 -12.97 17.96 -1.98
C VAL A 273 -12.79 16.55 -2.57
N SER A 274 -12.27 16.48 -3.80
CA SER A 274 -11.93 15.21 -4.46
C SER A 274 -10.71 14.53 -3.84
N PHE A 275 -10.59 13.21 -3.98
CA PHE A 275 -9.38 12.47 -3.62
C PHE A 275 -8.16 12.89 -4.43
N GLU A 276 -8.33 13.27 -5.70
CA GLU A 276 -7.26 13.89 -6.51
C GLU A 276 -6.65 15.11 -5.80
N TYR A 277 -7.51 16.02 -5.33
CA TYR A 277 -7.07 17.18 -4.55
C TYR A 277 -6.38 16.75 -3.24
N VAL A 278 -6.99 15.85 -2.45
CA VAL A 278 -6.39 15.36 -1.20
C VAL A 278 -4.99 14.78 -1.43
N ILE A 279 -4.84 13.89 -2.42
CA ILE A 279 -3.58 13.23 -2.73
C ILE A 279 -2.54 14.25 -3.21
N SER A 280 -2.91 15.21 -4.07
CA SER A 280 -1.97 16.25 -4.50
C SER A 280 -1.45 17.13 -3.36
N GLN A 281 -2.31 17.47 -2.38
CA GLN A 281 -1.87 18.23 -1.19
C GLN A 281 -0.90 17.42 -0.35
N ILE A 282 -1.21 16.14 -0.09
CA ILE A 282 -0.35 15.23 0.69
C ILE A 282 0.99 15.04 -0.02
N ASP A 283 0.98 14.80 -1.33
CA ASP A 283 2.18 14.56 -2.15
C ASP A 283 3.10 15.78 -2.24
N SER A 284 2.53 16.99 -2.28
CA SER A 284 3.29 18.25 -2.36
C SER A 284 3.96 18.68 -1.05
N SER A 285 3.74 17.95 0.04
CA SER A 285 4.03 18.42 1.40
C SER A 285 5.14 17.63 2.08
N GLU A 286 6.35 18.17 2.12
CA GLU A 286 7.44 17.60 2.91
C GLU A 286 7.51 18.23 4.30
N ASN A 287 6.49 18.03 5.14
CA ASN A 287 6.48 18.58 6.50
C ASN A 287 6.28 17.52 7.57
N LYS A 288 7.37 17.21 8.29
CA LYS A 288 7.40 16.25 9.41
C LYS A 288 6.52 16.61 10.61
N PHE A 289 6.04 17.85 10.68
CA PHE A 289 5.14 18.34 11.73
C PHE A 289 3.67 18.20 11.36
N ILE A 290 3.38 17.83 10.11
CA ILE A 290 2.02 17.68 9.60
C ILE A 290 1.71 16.21 9.43
N SER A 291 0.49 15.84 9.81
CA SER A 291 -0.13 14.57 9.46
C SER A 291 -1.48 14.83 8.83
N TYR A 292 -1.90 13.89 8.00
CA TYR A 292 -3.13 14.02 7.23
C TYR A 292 -4.19 13.05 7.73
N LYS A 293 -5.42 13.53 7.75
CA LYS A 293 -6.61 12.75 8.04
C LYS A 293 -7.67 13.06 6.99
N ILE A 294 -8.39 12.04 6.59
CA ILE A 294 -9.44 12.09 5.57
C ILE A 294 -10.75 11.81 6.27
N ARG A 295 -11.75 12.65 6.09
CA ARG A 295 -13.14 12.34 6.43
C ARG A 295 -13.83 11.73 5.22
N PRO A 296 -14.24 10.45 5.27
CA PRO A 296 -15.07 9.88 4.21
C PRO A 296 -16.45 10.54 4.11
N ILE A 297 -17.04 10.52 2.91
CA ILE A 297 -18.37 11.07 2.64
C ILE A 297 -19.39 10.52 3.64
N LYS A 298 -20.19 11.43 4.23
CA LYS A 298 -21.31 11.09 5.15
C LYS A 298 -20.89 10.27 6.37
N THR A 299 -19.67 10.45 6.88
CA THR A 299 -19.23 9.86 8.15
C THR A 299 -18.97 10.92 9.22
N ASN A 300 -18.95 10.49 10.48
CA ASN A 300 -18.59 11.30 11.65
C ASN A 300 -17.25 10.85 12.26
N TYR A 301 -16.35 10.35 11.41
CA TYR A 301 -15.02 9.94 11.83
C TYR A 301 -13.98 10.33 10.78
N PHE A 302 -12.76 10.52 11.23
CA PHE A 302 -11.58 10.79 10.41
C PHE A 302 -10.70 9.56 10.37
N VAL A 303 -10.06 9.30 9.23
CA VAL A 303 -9.11 8.20 9.06
C VAL A 303 -7.77 8.70 8.54
N GLY A 304 -6.69 8.09 9.00
CA GLY A 304 -5.37 8.32 8.42
C GLY A 304 -4.26 7.76 9.30
N SER A 305 -3.03 7.90 8.83
CA SER A 305 -1.84 7.43 9.53
C SER A 305 -0.73 8.46 9.41
N ASP A 306 0.06 8.58 10.46
CA ASP A 306 1.18 9.54 10.52
C ASP A 306 2.43 9.02 9.81
N SER A 307 2.50 7.71 9.53
CA SER A 307 3.59 7.11 8.74
C SER A 307 3.27 5.69 8.32
N SER A 308 3.97 5.20 7.30
CA SER A 308 3.99 3.78 6.89
C SER A 308 4.46 2.76 7.95
N LYS A 309 4.76 3.18 9.18
CA LYS A 309 5.26 2.33 10.29
C LYS A 309 4.31 2.26 11.47
N GLN A 310 3.26 3.08 11.50
CA GLN A 310 2.29 3.11 12.57
C GLN A 310 0.95 2.60 12.06
N ARG A 311 0.20 1.98 12.97
CA ARG A 311 -1.22 1.72 12.73
C ARG A 311 -1.94 3.06 12.82
N GLY A 312 -2.79 3.28 11.87
CA GLY A 312 -3.59 4.45 11.66
C GLY A 312 -4.82 4.38 12.52
N GLU A 313 -5.51 5.50 12.48
CA GLU A 313 -6.45 5.87 13.51
C GLU A 313 -7.78 6.13 12.86
N VAL A 314 -8.83 5.66 13.54
CA VAL A 314 -10.20 6.10 13.31
C VAL A 314 -10.51 7.01 14.48
N ILE A 315 -10.64 8.31 14.22
CA ILE A 315 -10.91 9.31 15.25
C ILE A 315 -12.37 9.69 15.13
N HIS A 316 -13.16 9.40 16.15
CA HIS A 316 -14.58 9.73 16.17
C HIS A 316 -14.80 11.17 16.62
N PHE A 317 -15.82 11.84 16.07
CA PHE A 317 -16.12 13.22 16.45
C PHE A 317 -16.46 13.36 17.95
N ASP A 318 -17.23 12.43 18.50
CA ASP A 318 -17.64 12.43 19.91
C ASP A 318 -16.45 12.27 20.87
N GLU A 319 -15.34 11.70 20.40
CA GLU A 319 -14.11 11.61 21.20
C GLU A 319 -13.49 13.00 21.42
N PHE A 320 -13.64 13.95 20.48
CA PHE A 320 -13.17 15.33 20.67
C PHE A 320 -13.98 16.11 21.72
N GLU A 321 -15.24 15.75 21.98
CA GLU A 321 -16.00 16.32 23.11
C GLU A 321 -15.54 15.76 24.46
N SER A 322 -15.04 14.51 24.47
CA SER A 322 -14.65 13.81 25.70
C SER A 322 -13.21 14.09 26.17
N VAL A 323 -12.39 14.77 25.38
CA VAL A 323 -11.04 15.19 25.81
C VAL A 323 -11.11 16.51 26.59
N ILE A 324 -11.76 16.45 27.76
CA ILE A 324 -11.51 17.39 28.85
C ILE A 324 -10.23 16.89 29.52
N TYR A 325 -9.07 17.38 29.08
CA TYR A 325 -7.87 17.29 29.91
C TYR A 325 -8.11 18.17 31.14
N PHE A 326 -8.22 17.55 32.32
CA PHE A 326 -8.03 18.23 33.60
C PHE A 326 -6.59 18.75 33.71
#